data_AF-A0A5C9E3H4-F1
#
_entry.id   AF-A0A5C9E3H4-F1
#
_cell.length_a   1.000
_cell.length_b   1.000
_cell.length_c   1.000
_cell.angle_alpha   90.00
_cell.angle_beta   90.00
_cell.angle_gamma   90.00
#
_symmetry.space_group_name_H-M   'P 1'
#
loop_
_entity.id
_entity.type
_entity.pdbx_description
1 polymer ?
#
loop_
_entity_poly.entity_id
_entity_poly.type
_entity_poly.pdbx_seq_one_letter_code
_entity_poly.pdbx_strand_id
1 'polypeptide(L)'
;MMKKRMSEKTLEKEEKIELTNTQRTSIYSYAMDVRKDTLNEICPALLDVCLDAEGGELKNELGQVIFHLQKNERLNTKLGLQKLLDGALRVDPERTFRILDTGAPDLSQNIKKAL
;
A
#
# COMPACT_ATOMS: atom_id res chain seq x y z
N MET A 1 21.87 -18.54 -35.89
CA MET A 1 20.56 -17.85 -35.73
C MET A 1 20.08 -18.02 -34.30
N MET A 2 20.20 -16.97 -33.48
CA MET A 2 19.72 -16.95 -32.09
C MET A 2 18.20 -16.76 -32.08
N LYS A 3 17.45 -17.76 -31.58
CA LYS A 3 16.04 -17.58 -31.22
C LYS A 3 15.94 -17.31 -29.72
N LYS A 4 15.81 -16.02 -29.41
CA LYS A 4 15.44 -15.47 -28.10
C LYS A 4 14.04 -16.00 -27.76
N ARG A 5 13.92 -16.93 -26.80
CA ARG A 5 12.61 -17.25 -26.20
C ARG A 5 12.41 -16.30 -25.04
N MET A 6 11.55 -15.31 -25.28
CA MET A 6 11.03 -14.41 -24.27
C MET A 6 10.30 -15.26 -23.23
N SER A 7 10.65 -15.08 -21.97
CA SER A 7 9.92 -15.59 -20.82
C SER A 7 8.51 -15.00 -20.84
N GLU A 8 7.52 -15.80 -21.20
CA GLU A 8 6.12 -15.54 -20.85
C GLU A 8 6.02 -15.63 -19.32
N LYS A 9 6.21 -14.49 -18.64
CA LYS A 9 5.73 -14.34 -17.28
C LYS A 9 4.21 -14.32 -17.37
N THR A 10 3.61 -15.43 -16.96
CA THR A 10 2.18 -15.59 -16.68
C THR A 10 1.72 -14.36 -15.89
N LEU A 11 0.91 -13.52 -16.53
CA LEU A 11 0.13 -12.46 -15.87
C LEU A 11 -0.94 -13.17 -15.05
N GLU A 12 -0.56 -13.60 -13.84
CA GLU A 12 -1.54 -13.95 -12.82
C GLU A 12 -2.28 -12.66 -12.49
N LYS A 13 -3.56 -12.67 -12.83
CA LYS A 13 -4.46 -11.53 -12.65
C LYS A 13 -4.78 -11.47 -11.15
N GLU A 14 -3.88 -10.85 -10.39
CA GLU A 14 -4.03 -10.64 -8.96
C GLU A 14 -5.35 -9.91 -8.69
N GLU A 15 -6.16 -10.47 -7.79
CA GLU A 15 -7.43 -9.90 -7.38
C GLU A 15 -7.17 -8.52 -6.77
N LYS A 16 -7.41 -7.47 -7.56
CA LYS A 16 -7.39 -6.09 -7.06
C LYS A 16 -8.44 -5.98 -5.96
N ILE A 17 -8.00 -5.77 -4.73
CA ILE A 17 -8.92 -5.43 -3.65
C ILE A 17 -9.45 -4.02 -3.94
N GLU A 18 -10.71 -3.95 -4.37
CA GLU A 18 -11.43 -2.68 -4.43
C GLU A 18 -11.97 -2.34 -3.04
N LEU A 19 -11.34 -1.39 -2.36
CA LEU A 19 -11.78 -0.91 -1.06
C LEU A 19 -13.02 -0.01 -1.21
N THR A 20 -14.13 -0.44 -0.61
CA THR A 20 -15.33 0.38 -0.44
C THR A 20 -15.05 1.61 0.42
N ASN A 21 -15.88 2.65 0.30
CA ASN A 21 -15.75 3.86 1.12
C ASN A 21 -15.78 3.54 2.63
N THR A 22 -16.66 2.63 3.06
CA THR A 22 -16.74 2.19 4.46
C THR A 22 -15.45 1.53 4.93
N GLN A 23 -14.87 0.63 4.12
CA GLN A 23 -13.58 0.00 4.42
C GLN A 23 -12.46 1.04 4.53
N ARG A 24 -12.39 1.99 3.60
CA ARG A 24 -11.39 3.09 3.65
C ARG A 24 -11.54 3.93 4.92
N THR A 25 -12.76 4.28 5.31
CA THR A 25 -13.02 5.03 6.54
C THR A 25 -12.52 4.28 7.78
N SER A 26 -12.79 2.98 7.89
CA SER A 26 -12.29 2.14 8.98
C SER A 26 -10.77 2.08 9.02
N ILE A 27 -10.13 1.80 7.88
CA ILE A 27 -8.66 1.76 7.74
C ILE A 27 -8.05 3.09 8.17
N TYR A 28 -8.65 4.20 7.74
CA TYR A 28 -8.14 5.53 8.06
C TYR A 28 -8.27 5.87 9.54
N SER A 29 -9.34 5.38 10.18
CA SER A 29 -9.51 5.49 11.63
C SER A 29 -8.41 4.73 12.37
N TYR A 30 -8.11 3.48 11.98
CA TYR A 30 -7.06 2.70 12.65
C TYR A 30 -5.66 3.30 12.49
N ALA A 31 -5.38 3.94 11.35
CA ALA A 31 -4.12 4.64 11.13
C ALA A 31 -3.90 5.84 12.08
N MET A 32 -4.96 6.38 12.71
CA MET A 32 -4.85 7.54 13.60
C MET A 32 -4.17 7.24 14.93
N ASP A 33 -4.15 5.98 15.37
CA ASP A 33 -3.62 5.59 16.68
C ASP A 33 -2.16 5.11 16.61
N VAL A 34 -1.58 5.09 15.41
CA VAL A 34 -0.21 4.61 15.19
C VAL A 34 0.82 5.62 15.70
N ARG A 35 1.77 5.13 16.48
CA ARG A 35 2.87 5.94 17.05
C ARG A 35 3.87 6.34 15.97
N LYS A 36 4.54 7.48 16.18
CA LYS A 36 5.52 8.03 15.23
C LYS A 36 6.65 7.06 14.87
N ASP A 37 7.16 6.30 15.84
CA ASP A 37 8.25 5.35 15.58
C ASP A 37 7.80 4.23 14.65
N THR A 38 6.59 3.69 14.88
CA THR A 38 5.95 2.72 13.99
C THR A 38 5.70 3.30 12.60
N LEU A 39 5.27 4.56 12.48
CA LEU A 39 5.13 5.24 11.17
C LEU A 39 6.44 5.28 10.40
N ASN A 40 7.54 5.64 11.07
CA ASN A 40 8.86 5.71 10.44
C ASN A 40 9.38 4.35 9.96
N GLU A 41 8.92 3.27 10.58
CA GLU A 41 9.26 1.90 10.21
C GLU A 41 8.42 1.39 9.02
N ILE A 42 7.08 1.52 9.10
CA ILE A 42 6.19 0.87 8.13
C ILE A 42 5.94 1.71 6.87
N CYS A 43 5.92 3.05 6.96
CA CYS A 43 5.60 3.90 5.80
C CYS A 43 6.60 3.72 4.63
N PRO A 44 7.93 3.62 4.85
CA PRO A 44 8.86 3.33 3.77
C PRO A 44 8.57 1.99 3.08
N ALA A 45 8.29 0.94 3.85
CA ALA A 45 7.98 -0.38 3.30
C ALA A 45 6.66 -0.39 2.51
N LEU A 46 5.65 0.35 2.98
CA LEU A 46 4.38 0.51 2.26
C LEU A 46 4.51 1.36 1.00
N LEU A 47 5.40 2.36 1.01
CA LEU A 47 5.74 3.13 -0.18
C LEU A 47 6.31 2.22 -1.27
N ASP A 48 7.23 1.32 -0.92
CA ASP A 48 7.81 0.38 -1.88
C ASP A 48 6.72 -0.49 -2.54
N VAL A 49 5.73 -0.95 -1.77
CA VAL A 49 4.57 -1.68 -2.33
C VAL A 49 3.82 -0.82 -3.34
N CYS A 50 3.51 0.44 -3.00
CA CYS A 50 2.80 1.33 -3.91
C CYS A 50 3.58 1.61 -5.20
N LEU A 51 4.92 1.60 -5.16
CA LEU A 51 5.77 1.83 -6.33
C LEU A 51 5.79 0.65 -7.29
N ASP A 52 5.45 -0.55 -6.83
CA ASP A 52 5.33 -1.76 -7.64
C ASP A 52 4.01 -1.84 -8.42
N ALA A 53 3.12 -0.84 -8.27
CA ALA A 53 1.88 -0.76 -9.02
C ALA A 53 2.13 -0.89 -10.53
N GLU A 54 1.46 -1.88 -11.13
CA GLU A 54 1.45 -2.05 -12.58
C GLU A 54 0.85 -0.82 -13.26
N GLY A 55 1.21 -0.59 -14.54
CA GLY A 55 0.79 0.59 -15.29
C GLY A 55 -0.73 0.84 -15.32
N GLY A 56 -1.12 2.03 -15.76
CA GLY A 56 -2.52 2.43 -15.90
C GLY A 56 -2.98 3.43 -14.85
N GLU A 57 -4.30 3.51 -14.64
CA GLU A 57 -4.93 4.55 -13.81
C GLU A 57 -4.46 4.52 -12.36
N LEU A 58 -4.35 3.33 -11.76
CA LEU A 58 -3.89 3.16 -10.39
C LEU A 58 -2.47 3.72 -10.20
N LYS A 59 -1.53 3.40 -11.10
CA LYS A 59 -0.17 3.93 -11.04
C LYS A 59 -0.13 5.45 -11.14
N ASN A 60 -0.96 6.03 -12.00
CA ASN A 60 -1.04 7.49 -12.14
C ASN A 60 -1.61 8.14 -10.86
N GLU A 61 -2.67 7.57 -10.31
CA GLU A 61 -3.29 8.01 -9.04
C GLU A 61 -2.25 7.96 -7.89
N LEU A 62 -1.61 6.80 -7.71
CA LEU A 62 -0.59 6.61 -6.68
C LEU A 62 0.62 7.52 -6.88
N GLY A 63 1.08 7.69 -8.12
CA GLY A 63 2.17 8.61 -8.45
C GLY A 63 1.87 10.05 -8.04
N GLN A 64 0.65 10.55 -8.30
CA GLN A 64 0.22 11.87 -7.86
C GLN A 64 0.20 11.98 -6.34
N VAL A 65 -0.41 11.00 -5.66
CA VAL A 65 -0.52 10.98 -4.19
C VAL A 65 0.86 10.95 -3.54
N ILE A 66 1.74 10.04 -3.97
CA ILE A 66 3.10 9.90 -3.46
C ILE A 66 3.91 11.18 -3.69
N PHE A 67 3.84 11.75 -4.89
CA PHE A 67 4.50 13.02 -5.20
C PHE A 67 4.05 14.14 -4.25
N HIS A 68 2.75 14.27 -4.01
CA HIS A 68 2.21 15.26 -3.07
C HIS A 68 2.68 15.00 -1.63
N LEU A 69 2.71 13.75 -1.18
CA LEU A 69 3.20 13.41 0.16
C LEU A 69 4.69 13.74 0.31
N GLN A 70 5.52 13.38 -0.67
CA GLN A 70 6.96 13.64 -0.67
C GLN A 70 7.27 15.13 -0.69
N LYS A 71 6.65 15.89 -1.59
CA LYS A 71 6.84 17.34 -1.70
C LYS A 71 6.55 18.09 -0.40
N ASN A 72 5.66 17.56 0.43
CA ASN A 72 5.25 18.17 1.69
C ASN A 72 5.85 17.48 2.93
N GLU A 73 6.77 16.52 2.76
CA GLU A 73 7.39 15.76 3.87
C GLU A 73 6.37 14.99 4.72
N ARG A 74 5.28 14.50 4.11
CA ARG A 74 4.14 13.87 4.80
C ARG A 74 4.09 12.35 4.70
N LEU A 75 5.09 11.69 4.11
CA LEU A 75 5.11 10.22 3.96
C LEU A 75 4.95 9.48 5.31
N ASN A 76 5.73 9.89 6.32
CA ASN A 76 5.74 9.22 7.63
C ASN A 76 4.78 9.87 8.64
N THR A 77 3.65 10.39 8.16
CA THR A 77 2.60 10.99 8.99
C THR A 77 1.39 10.08 9.02
N LYS A 78 0.42 10.35 9.92
CA LYS A 78 -0.86 9.63 9.94
C LYS A 78 -1.58 9.72 8.58
N LEU A 79 -1.57 10.89 7.95
CA LEU A 79 -2.12 11.09 6.61
C LEU A 79 -1.36 10.28 5.56
N GLY A 80 -0.02 10.27 5.65
CA GLY A 80 0.82 9.45 4.77
C GLY A 80 0.49 7.97 4.90
N LEU A 81 0.40 7.45 6.12
CA LEU A 81 0.02 6.07 6.40
C LEU A 81 -1.36 5.73 5.82
N GLN A 82 -2.37 6.59 6.01
CA GLN A 82 -3.70 6.38 5.42
C GLN A 82 -3.65 6.17 3.91
N LYS A 83 -2.91 7.03 3.21
CA LYS A 83 -2.80 6.98 1.75
C LYS A 83 -1.95 5.82 1.26
N LEU A 84 -0.88 5.49 1.99
CA LEU A 84 -0.04 4.36 1.68
C LEU A 84 -0.75 3.03 1.93
N LEU A 85 -1.56 2.90 2.99
CA LEU A 85 -2.36 1.69 3.23
C LEU A 85 -3.40 1.47 2.13
N ASP A 86 -4.13 2.52 1.74
CA ASP A 86 -5.11 2.46 0.65
C ASP A 86 -4.45 1.99 -0.66
N GLY A 87 -3.31 2.60 -1.01
CA GLY A 87 -2.56 2.21 -2.20
C GLY A 87 -1.98 0.80 -2.12
N ALA A 88 -1.28 0.48 -1.03
CA ALA A 88 -0.57 -0.78 -0.88
C ALA A 88 -1.54 -1.97 -0.85
N LEU A 89 -2.70 -1.85 -0.17
CA LEU A 89 -3.74 -2.88 -0.18
C LEU A 89 -4.36 -3.09 -1.57
N ARG A 90 -4.39 -2.06 -2.43
CA ARG A 90 -4.88 -2.17 -3.82
C ARG A 90 -3.84 -2.76 -4.77
N VAL A 91 -2.56 -2.67 -4.42
CA VAL A 91 -1.43 -3.14 -5.24
C VAL A 91 -1.05 -4.57 -4.87
N ASP A 92 -0.73 -4.81 -3.60
CA ASP A 92 -0.31 -6.12 -3.10
C ASP A 92 -0.77 -6.27 -1.64
N PRO A 93 -1.99 -6.81 -1.42
CA PRO A 93 -2.52 -7.02 -0.08
C PRO A 93 -1.66 -7.96 0.76
N GLU A 94 -1.10 -9.01 0.15
CA GLU A 94 -0.35 -10.04 0.87
C GLU A 94 0.93 -9.45 1.45
N ARG A 95 1.73 -8.76 0.63
CA ARG A 95 2.93 -8.08 1.09
C ARG A 95 2.61 -6.96 2.06
N THR A 96 1.53 -6.23 1.85
CA THR A 96 1.05 -5.21 2.79
C THR A 96 0.80 -5.82 4.17
N PHE A 97 0.07 -6.93 4.26
CA PHE A 97 -0.18 -7.58 5.54
C PHE A 97 1.08 -8.17 6.17
N ARG A 98 2.04 -8.69 5.40
CA ARG A 98 3.34 -9.14 5.95
C ARG A 98 4.11 -7.98 6.61
N ILE A 99 4.10 -6.79 6.00
CA ILE A 99 4.71 -5.58 6.57
C ILE A 99 4.01 -5.22 7.88
N LEU A 100 2.68 -5.18 7.87
CA LEU A 100 1.89 -4.80 9.04
C LEU A 100 1.98 -5.83 10.17
N ASP A 101 1.94 -7.12 9.88
CA ASP A 101 2.06 -8.18 10.89
C ASP A 101 3.39 -8.11 11.64
N THR A 102 4.44 -7.57 11.00
CA THR A 102 5.77 -7.42 11.60
C THR A 102 5.92 -6.07 12.33
N GLY A 103 5.61 -4.96 11.66
CA GLY A 103 5.89 -3.61 12.17
C GLY A 103 4.72 -2.96 12.91
N ALA A 104 3.49 -3.43 12.72
CA ALA A 104 2.28 -2.86 13.32
C ALA A 104 1.16 -3.93 13.50
N PRO A 105 1.38 -4.98 14.32
CA PRO A 105 0.49 -6.14 14.38
C PRO A 105 -0.95 -5.78 14.78
N ASP A 106 -1.14 -4.84 15.71
CA ASP A 106 -2.47 -4.37 16.12
C ASP A 106 -3.22 -3.70 14.96
N LEU A 107 -2.52 -2.88 14.17
CA LEU A 107 -3.07 -2.26 12.97
C LEU A 107 -3.45 -3.31 11.94
N SER A 108 -2.59 -4.31 11.71
CA SER A 108 -2.86 -5.43 10.81
C SER A 108 -4.15 -6.15 11.20
N GLN A 109 -4.31 -6.52 12.47
CA GLN A 109 -5.51 -7.20 12.96
C GLN A 109 -6.77 -6.35 12.80
N ASN A 110 -6.69 -5.05 13.05
CA ASN A 110 -7.82 -4.15 12.89
C ASN A 110 -8.24 -4.00 11.43
N ILE A 111 -7.28 -3.86 10.51
CA ILE A 111 -7.55 -3.78 9.07
C ILE A 111 -8.15 -5.10 8.57
N LYS A 112 -7.61 -6.26 8.97
CA LYS A 112 -8.15 -7.59 8.59
C LYS A 112 -9.61 -7.79 9.02
N LYS A 113 -10.05 -7.19 10.13
CA LYS A 113 -11.46 -7.24 10.57
C LYS A 113 -12.39 -6.34 9.77
N ALA A 114 -11.84 -5.34 9.09
CA ALA A 114 -12.60 -4.37 8.33
C ALA A 114 -12.73 -4.73 6.86
N LEU A 115 -11.84 -5.58 6.33
CA LEU A 115 -11.91 -6.12 4.96
C LEU A 115 -12.87 -7.31 4.89
#